data_AF-A0AAW3RMD1-F1
#
_entry.id   AF-A0AAW3RMD1-F1
#
_cell.length_a   1.000
_cell.length_b   1.000
_cell.length_c   1.000
_cell.angle_alpha   90.00
_cell.angle_beta   90.00
_cell.angle_gamma   90.00
#
_symmetry.space_group_name_H-M   'P 1'
#
loop_
_entity.id
_entity.type
_entity.pdbx_description
1 polymer ?
#
loop_
_entity_poly.entity_id
_entity_poly.type
_entity_poly.pdbx_seq_one_letter_code
_entity_poly.pdbx_strand_id
1 'polypeptide(L)'
;MKVSMATTAYTQKTNSENTIQKSKTLSTSQTESTQSQASSNSEPSVQTQLTQTTMSLPSTHFLTRSDRDMLSELYSEAEQQGVDLNYVDDLASDLGSYRMFGGVMANVNSGGMYDVNGHAQRFHFTDSDDAIATRILTGQGISSTSLDQEFLRYQLDPGFSFNHRTNF
;
A
#
# COMPACT_ATOMS: atom_id res chain seq x y z
N MET A 1 -51.10 -7.64 -4.93
CA MET A 1 -50.25 -8.82 -4.66
C MET A 1 -49.21 -8.39 -3.63
N LYS A 2 -49.37 -8.81 -2.37
CA LYS A 2 -48.45 -8.48 -1.27
C LYS A 2 -47.42 -9.62 -1.18
N VAL A 3 -46.14 -9.30 -1.26
CA VAL A 3 -45.05 -10.23 -0.96
C VAL A 3 -44.31 -9.72 0.25
N SER A 4 -44.45 -10.48 1.33
CA SER A 4 -43.76 -10.38 2.61
C SER A 4 -42.40 -11.04 2.47
N MET A 5 -41.33 -10.37 2.89
CA MET A 5 -40.01 -10.97 3.02
C MET A 5 -39.57 -10.85 4.48
N ALA A 6 -39.24 -12.00 5.06
CA ALA A 6 -38.98 -12.19 6.48
C ALA A 6 -37.59 -11.66 6.88
N THR A 7 -37.57 -10.98 8.03
CA THR A 7 -36.38 -10.55 8.75
C THR A 7 -35.80 -11.72 9.54
N THR A 8 -34.53 -12.08 9.30
CA THR A 8 -33.77 -12.97 10.20
C THR A 8 -32.77 -12.13 10.98
N ALA A 9 -33.02 -11.97 12.27
CA ALA A 9 -32.09 -11.36 13.22
C ALA A 9 -31.09 -12.42 13.72
N TYR A 10 -29.79 -12.12 13.63
CA TYR A 10 -28.75 -12.93 14.27
C TYR A 10 -28.38 -12.32 15.63
N THR A 11 -28.64 -13.09 16.69
CA THR A 11 -28.29 -12.79 18.08
C THR A 11 -26.81 -13.03 18.33
N GLN A 12 -26.05 -12.01 18.74
CA GLN A 12 -24.71 -12.22 19.32
C GLN A 12 -24.81 -12.37 20.85
N LYS A 13 -24.18 -13.41 21.35
CA LYS A 13 -24.16 -13.84 22.75
C LYS A 13 -22.94 -13.20 23.43
N THR A 14 -23.18 -12.30 24.37
CA THR A 14 -22.15 -11.73 25.26
C THR A 14 -21.65 -12.77 26.25
N ASN A 15 -20.33 -12.84 26.48
CA ASN A 15 -19.76 -13.51 27.64
C ASN A 15 -18.72 -12.61 28.32
N SER A 16 -18.84 -12.59 29.64
CA SER A 16 -18.30 -11.65 30.60
C SER A 16 -16.85 -11.95 31.02
N GLU A 17 -16.18 -10.87 31.47
CA GLU A 17 -15.24 -10.76 32.59
C GLU A 17 -14.12 -11.80 32.76
N ASN A 18 -12.87 -11.31 32.75
CA ASN A 18 -11.89 -11.78 33.72
C ASN A 18 -10.94 -10.64 34.15
N THR A 19 -10.79 -10.48 35.46
CA THR A 19 -10.07 -9.40 36.12
C THR A 19 -8.86 -9.96 36.89
N ILE A 20 -7.85 -9.09 37.12
CA ILE A 20 -6.69 -9.20 38.05
C ILE A 20 -5.56 -10.13 37.49
N GLN A 21 -4.25 -9.83 37.49
CA GLN A 21 -3.39 -9.24 38.51
C GLN A 21 -2.09 -8.62 37.94
N LYS A 22 -1.51 -7.71 38.73
CA LYS A 22 -0.32 -6.88 38.52
C LYS A 22 0.93 -7.51 39.16
N SER A 23 2.08 -7.59 38.47
CA SER A 23 3.44 -7.70 39.08
C SER A 23 4.49 -7.31 38.00
N LYS A 24 5.17 -6.16 38.06
CA LYS A 24 6.37 -5.74 38.84
C LYS A 24 7.72 -6.14 38.19
N THR A 25 8.33 -5.13 37.52
CA THR A 25 9.76 -4.78 37.31
C THR A 25 10.84 -5.87 37.27
N LEU A 26 11.72 -5.85 36.25
CA LEU A 26 13.09 -5.26 36.31
C LEU A 26 13.94 -5.59 35.05
N SER A 27 14.80 -4.62 34.71
CA SER A 27 16.08 -4.71 33.98
C SER A 27 16.09 -4.69 32.45
N THR A 28 16.46 -3.50 31.98
CA THR A 28 17.19 -3.21 30.74
C THR A 28 18.38 -4.17 30.56
N SER A 29 18.40 -4.85 29.42
CA SER A 29 19.62 -5.20 28.68
C SER A 29 19.22 -5.43 27.23
N GLN A 30 19.72 -4.55 26.36
CA GLN A 30 19.59 -4.65 24.91
C GLN A 30 20.35 -5.90 24.44
N THR A 31 19.64 -6.84 23.82
CA THR A 31 20.09 -7.76 22.76
C THR A 31 18.96 -8.76 22.51
N GLU A 32 18.27 -8.67 21.36
CA GLU A 32 17.45 -9.79 20.89
C GLU A 32 17.72 -10.06 19.40
N SER A 33 18.40 -11.18 19.19
CA SER A 33 18.35 -12.03 18.02
C SER A 33 17.01 -12.77 17.96
N THR A 34 16.38 -12.79 16.76
CA THR A 34 15.38 -13.75 16.23
C THR A 34 14.49 -14.51 17.23
N GLN A 35 13.16 -14.28 17.19
CA GLN A 35 12.16 -15.35 17.05
C GLN A 35 10.72 -14.78 16.87
N SER A 36 10.01 -15.32 15.89
CA SER A 36 8.56 -15.62 15.84
C SER A 36 7.47 -14.58 16.10
N GLN A 37 6.48 -14.64 15.20
CA GLN A 37 5.12 -14.16 15.38
C GLN A 37 4.59 -14.39 16.81
N ALA A 38 4.28 -13.29 17.50
CA ALA A 38 3.25 -13.22 18.52
C ALA A 38 2.75 -11.78 18.59
N SER A 39 1.45 -11.62 18.39
CA SER A 39 0.64 -10.42 18.43
C SER A 39 1.08 -9.39 19.47
N SER A 40 1.55 -8.24 19.00
CA SER A 40 1.12 -6.97 19.56
C SER A 40 0.24 -6.30 18.51
N ASN A 41 -0.98 -5.92 18.87
CA ASN A 41 -1.88 -5.11 18.02
C ASN A 41 -1.33 -3.68 17.84
N SER A 42 -0.01 -3.53 17.77
CA SER A 42 0.69 -2.29 17.58
C SER A 42 1.07 -2.17 16.12
N GLU A 43 0.70 -1.06 15.52
CA GLU A 43 1.10 -0.68 14.18
C GLU A 43 2.64 -0.82 14.00
N PRO A 44 3.12 -1.47 12.92
CA PRO A 44 4.56 -1.67 12.72
C PRO A 44 5.32 -0.34 12.67
N SER A 45 6.55 -0.31 13.18
CA SER A 45 7.39 0.88 13.08
C SER A 45 7.67 1.24 11.61
N VAL A 46 7.50 2.52 11.28
CA VAL A 46 7.79 3.05 9.94
C VAL A 46 9.28 2.95 9.66
N GLN A 47 9.62 2.34 8.53
CA GLN A 47 10.98 2.26 8.00
C GLN A 47 11.17 3.31 6.91
N THR A 48 12.33 3.97 6.89
CA THR A 48 12.63 5.02 5.91
C THR A 48 13.91 4.77 5.13
N GLN A 49 14.61 3.68 5.44
CA GLN A 49 15.89 3.34 4.82
C GLN A 49 15.88 1.89 4.37
N LEU A 50 16.25 1.69 3.11
CA LEU A 50 16.50 0.37 2.55
C LEU A 50 17.91 -0.08 2.98
N THR A 51 17.95 -1.10 3.83
CA THR A 51 19.18 -1.69 4.39
C THR A 51 19.09 -3.21 4.30
N GLN A 52 20.19 -3.90 4.56
CA GLN A 52 20.21 -5.38 4.57
C GLN A 52 19.19 -5.97 5.56
N THR A 53 18.88 -5.27 6.65
CA THR A 53 17.91 -5.70 7.66
C THR A 53 16.47 -5.35 7.27
N THR A 54 16.25 -4.21 6.62
CA THR A 54 14.90 -3.75 6.28
C THR A 54 14.42 -4.26 4.93
N MET A 55 15.32 -4.75 4.06
CA MET A 55 14.96 -5.26 2.73
C MET A 55 14.13 -6.56 2.75
N SER A 56 14.12 -7.30 3.86
CA SER A 56 13.31 -8.50 4.03
C SER A 56 11.92 -8.22 4.59
N LEU A 57 11.65 -6.98 5.02
CA LEU A 57 10.35 -6.58 5.52
C LEU A 57 9.36 -6.39 4.37
N PRO A 58 8.06 -6.62 4.59
CA PRO A 58 7.03 -6.20 3.66
C PRO A 58 7.13 -4.70 3.37
N SER A 59 6.90 -4.31 2.11
CA SER A 59 6.99 -2.90 1.68
C SER A 59 6.03 -1.98 2.43
N THR A 60 4.94 -2.52 3.01
CA THR A 60 4.00 -1.80 3.87
C THR A 60 4.66 -1.22 5.14
N HIS A 61 5.79 -1.76 5.58
CA HIS A 61 6.57 -1.16 6.68
C HIS A 61 7.17 0.20 6.31
N PHE A 62 7.31 0.51 5.02
CA PHE A 62 7.82 1.79 4.51
C PHE A 62 6.73 2.84 4.28
N LEU A 63 5.45 2.47 4.44
CA LEU A 63 4.36 3.43 4.44
C LEU A 63 4.54 4.41 5.60
N THR A 64 4.53 5.70 5.29
CA THR A 64 4.56 6.75 6.30
C THR A 64 3.25 6.77 7.10
N ARG A 65 3.22 7.49 8.22
CA ARG A 65 1.95 7.66 8.98
C ARG A 65 0.87 8.30 8.12
N SER A 66 1.21 9.34 7.36
CA SER A 66 0.27 9.99 6.44
C SER A 66 -0.25 9.03 5.37
N ASP A 67 0.60 8.15 4.84
CA ASP A 67 0.16 7.14 3.87
C ASP A 67 -0.85 6.18 4.51
N ARG A 68 -0.61 5.75 5.75
CA ARG A 68 -1.48 4.82 6.48
C ARG A 68 -2.81 5.46 6.89
N ASP A 69 -2.80 6.72 7.33
CA ASP A 69 -4.00 7.47 7.65
C ASP A 69 -4.90 7.61 6.40
N MET A 70 -4.31 8.03 5.28
CA MET A 70 -5.00 8.11 3.99
C MET A 70 -5.53 6.74 3.53
N LEU A 71 -4.74 5.67 3.62
CA LEU A 71 -5.20 4.33 3.25
C LEU A 71 -6.36 3.86 4.15
N SER A 72 -6.32 4.18 5.45
CA SER A 72 -7.43 3.86 6.37
C SER A 72 -8.73 4.58 5.99
N GLU A 73 -8.65 5.83 5.53
CA GLU A 73 -9.79 6.57 4.99
C GLU A 73 -10.30 5.89 3.72
N LEU A 74 -9.42 5.53 2.79
CA LEU A 74 -9.78 4.84 1.55
C LEU A 74 -10.43 3.47 1.80
N TYR A 75 -9.95 2.67 2.75
CA TYR A 75 -10.62 1.42 3.14
C TYR A 75 -12.03 1.70 3.66
N SER A 76 -12.17 2.71 4.53
CA SER A 76 -13.47 3.06 5.12
C SER A 76 -14.46 3.52 4.04
N GLU A 77 -14.00 4.30 3.06
CA GLU A 77 -14.81 4.73 1.93
C GLU A 77 -15.17 3.58 0.99
N ALA A 78 -14.19 2.72 0.67
CA ALA A 78 -14.40 1.56 -0.19
C ALA A 78 -15.40 0.58 0.42
N GLU A 79 -15.29 0.30 1.72
CA GLU A 79 -16.24 -0.54 2.46
C GLU A 79 -17.65 0.05 2.42
N GLN A 80 -17.79 1.35 2.70
CA GLN A 80 -19.09 2.04 2.66
C GLN A 80 -19.73 2.02 1.27
N GLN A 81 -18.92 2.08 0.22
CA GLN A 81 -19.38 2.09 -1.17
C GLN A 81 -19.55 0.68 -1.77
N GLY A 82 -19.15 -0.38 -1.04
CA GLY A 82 -19.14 -1.75 -1.54
C GLY A 82 -18.12 -1.97 -2.66
N VAL A 83 -17.06 -1.17 -2.70
CA VAL A 83 -15.91 -1.35 -3.59
C VAL A 83 -15.05 -2.49 -3.06
N ASP A 84 -14.47 -3.29 -3.96
CA ASP A 84 -13.54 -4.35 -3.57
C ASP A 84 -12.31 -3.75 -2.87
N LEU A 85 -12.07 -4.16 -1.63
CA LEU A 85 -10.96 -3.66 -0.82
C LEU A 85 -9.59 -4.04 -1.39
N ASN A 86 -9.53 -5.03 -2.29
CA ASN A 86 -8.29 -5.38 -3.01
C ASN A 86 -7.73 -4.18 -3.79
N TYR A 87 -8.56 -3.24 -4.26
CA TYR A 87 -8.06 -2.02 -4.89
C TYR A 87 -7.24 -1.15 -3.93
N VAL A 88 -7.62 -1.11 -2.65
CA VAL A 88 -6.88 -0.38 -1.62
C VAL A 88 -5.63 -1.17 -1.20
N ASP A 89 -5.71 -2.51 -1.16
CA ASP A 89 -4.55 -3.37 -0.92
C ASP A 89 -3.46 -3.20 -2.00
N ASP A 90 -3.85 -3.15 -3.28
CA ASP A 90 -2.94 -2.95 -4.41
C ASP A 90 -2.28 -1.57 -4.35
N LEU A 91 -3.07 -0.53 -4.04
CA LEU A 91 -2.55 0.82 -3.82
C LEU A 91 -1.55 0.88 -2.65
N ALA A 92 -1.86 0.22 -1.53
CA ALA A 92 -0.97 0.15 -0.37
C ALA A 92 0.33 -0.58 -0.69
N SER A 93 0.26 -1.65 -1.48
CA SER A 93 1.43 -2.41 -1.95
C SER A 93 2.33 -1.57 -2.86
N ASP A 94 1.74 -0.88 -3.83
CA ASP A 94 2.49 -0.03 -4.78
C ASP A 94 3.10 1.17 -4.06
N LEU A 95 2.35 1.85 -3.20
CA LEU A 95 2.84 2.98 -2.40
C LEU A 95 3.96 2.55 -1.45
N GLY A 96 3.81 1.41 -0.77
CA GLY A 96 4.87 0.85 0.06
C GLY A 96 6.13 0.54 -0.75
N SER A 97 5.96 -0.02 -1.94
CA SER A 97 7.08 -0.35 -2.84
C SER A 97 7.78 0.91 -3.34
N TYR A 98 7.03 1.96 -3.67
CA TYR A 98 7.56 3.27 -4.01
C TYR A 98 8.38 3.88 -2.85
N ARG A 99 7.87 3.84 -1.62
CA ARG A 99 8.60 4.31 -0.43
C ARG A 99 9.88 3.50 -0.19
N MET A 100 9.83 2.19 -0.43
CA MET A 100 10.94 1.27 -0.18
C MET A 100 12.04 1.37 -1.26
N PHE A 101 11.66 1.46 -2.53
CA PHE A 101 12.58 1.31 -3.67
C PHE A 101 12.68 2.54 -4.56
N GLY A 102 11.81 3.54 -4.44
CA GLY A 102 11.74 4.67 -5.38
C GLY A 102 13.06 5.43 -5.56
N GLY A 103 13.89 5.51 -4.51
CA GLY A 103 15.22 6.13 -4.59
C GLY A 103 16.29 5.30 -5.30
N VAL A 104 16.04 4.02 -5.58
CA VAL A 104 17.01 3.09 -6.19
C VAL A 104 16.47 2.39 -7.44
N MET A 105 15.18 2.51 -7.73
CA MET A 105 14.58 1.89 -8.91
C MET A 105 15.01 2.63 -10.18
N ALA A 106 15.44 1.87 -11.18
CA ALA A 106 15.78 2.41 -12.48
C ALA A 106 14.54 2.49 -13.37
N ASN A 107 14.34 3.63 -14.03
CA ASN A 107 13.37 3.76 -15.09
C ASN A 107 13.90 3.04 -16.33
N VAL A 108 13.17 2.04 -16.84
CA VAL A 108 13.64 1.23 -17.99
C VAL A 108 13.71 2.03 -19.30
N ASN A 109 13.01 3.16 -19.38
CA ASN A 109 13.05 4.09 -20.52
C ASN A 109 14.19 5.12 -20.44
N SER A 110 14.90 5.23 -19.30
CA SER A 110 16.06 6.12 -19.16
C SER A 110 17.31 5.63 -19.91
N GLY A 111 17.22 4.48 -20.59
CA GLY A 111 18.24 3.95 -21.49
C GLY A 111 18.87 2.64 -21.00
N GLY A 112 19.61 1.97 -21.89
CA GLY A 112 20.34 0.73 -21.55
C GLY A 112 19.61 -0.58 -21.87
N MET A 113 18.32 -0.51 -22.23
CA MET A 113 17.56 -1.68 -22.67
C MET A 113 17.65 -1.83 -24.18
N TYR A 114 18.31 -2.90 -24.63
CA TYR A 114 18.47 -3.23 -26.05
C TYR A 114 18.03 -4.66 -26.31
N ASP A 115 17.51 -4.95 -27.50
CA ASP A 115 17.28 -6.32 -27.94
C ASP A 115 18.62 -7.01 -28.30
N VAL A 116 18.56 -8.30 -28.65
CA VAL A 116 19.74 -9.08 -29.05
C VAL A 116 20.42 -8.56 -30.32
N ASN A 117 19.75 -7.69 -31.09
CA ASN A 117 20.26 -7.08 -32.30
C ASN A 117 20.77 -5.64 -32.07
N GLY A 118 20.69 -5.14 -30.83
CA GLY A 118 21.13 -3.79 -30.47
C GLY A 118 20.10 -2.68 -30.74
N HIS A 119 18.82 -3.01 -30.96
CA HIS A 119 17.76 -2.00 -31.04
C HIS A 119 17.32 -1.55 -29.66
N ALA A 120 17.24 -0.23 -29.44
CA ALA A 120 16.75 0.32 -28.18
C ALA A 120 15.29 -0.09 -27.95
N GLN A 121 15.01 -0.64 -26.77
CA GLN A 121 13.66 -0.98 -26.34
C GLN A 121 13.08 0.16 -25.51
N ARG A 122 11.80 0.45 -25.75
CA ARG A 122 11.04 1.43 -24.98
C ARG A 122 9.68 0.88 -24.61
N PHE A 123 9.28 1.19 -23.40
CA PHE A 123 8.00 0.84 -22.83
C PHE A 123 7.08 2.04 -22.95
N HIS A 124 5.88 1.79 -23.46
CA HIS A 124 4.85 2.80 -23.62
C HIS A 124 3.55 2.21 -23.13
N PHE A 125 2.71 3.06 -22.57
CA PHE A 125 1.31 2.74 -22.37
C PHE A 125 0.60 2.58 -23.72
N THR A 126 -0.55 1.91 -23.70
CA THR A 126 -1.47 1.98 -24.84
C THR A 126 -1.97 3.42 -24.99
N ASP A 127 -2.45 3.81 -26.17
CA ASP A 127 -2.99 5.16 -26.38
C ASP A 127 -4.10 5.51 -25.37
N SER A 128 -4.89 4.51 -24.96
CA SER A 128 -5.93 4.67 -23.94
C SER A 128 -5.34 4.94 -22.56
N ASP A 129 -4.38 4.13 -22.13
CA ASP A 129 -3.76 4.26 -20.80
C ASP A 129 -2.91 5.52 -20.71
N ASP A 130 -2.24 5.92 -21.79
CA ASP A 130 -1.48 7.17 -21.88
C ASP A 130 -2.40 8.39 -21.77
N ALA A 131 -3.59 8.34 -22.39
CA ALA A 131 -4.60 9.38 -22.25
C ALA A 131 -5.14 9.48 -20.81
N ILE A 132 -5.35 8.35 -20.14
CA ILE A 132 -5.78 8.30 -18.73
C ILE A 132 -4.67 8.86 -17.83
N ALA A 133 -3.44 8.38 -17.96
CA ALA A 133 -2.28 8.86 -17.22
C ALA A 133 -2.10 10.38 -17.39
N THR A 134 -2.12 10.86 -18.64
CA THR A 134 -2.03 12.29 -18.96
C THR A 134 -3.16 13.07 -18.29
N ARG A 135 -4.41 12.58 -18.36
CA ARG A 135 -5.55 13.25 -17.74
C ARG A 135 -5.40 13.35 -16.22
N ILE A 136 -4.91 12.30 -15.56
CA ILE A 136 -4.67 12.30 -14.11
C ILE A 136 -3.56 13.31 -13.77
N LEU A 137 -2.42 13.26 -14.46
CA LEU A 137 -1.25 14.08 -14.17
C LEU A 137 -1.43 15.57 -14.49
N THR A 138 -2.30 15.90 -15.45
CA THR A 138 -2.58 17.29 -15.86
C THR A 138 -3.88 17.85 -15.30
N GLY A 139 -4.73 16.99 -14.70
CA GLY A 139 -5.99 17.38 -14.11
C GLY A 139 -5.83 18.19 -12.83
N GLN A 140 -6.84 19.00 -12.48
CA GLN A 140 -6.81 19.83 -11.27
C GLN A 140 -6.71 19.00 -9.98
N GLY A 141 -7.22 17.77 -9.99
CA GLY A 141 -7.20 16.85 -8.85
C GLY A 141 -5.79 16.47 -8.38
N ILE A 142 -4.76 16.54 -9.23
CA ILE A 142 -3.37 16.23 -8.85
C ILE A 142 -2.86 17.17 -7.74
N SER A 143 -3.39 18.40 -7.69
CA SER A 143 -2.96 19.40 -6.71
C SER A 143 -3.67 19.29 -5.35
N SER A 144 -4.82 18.62 -5.32
CA SER A 144 -5.69 18.54 -4.15
C SER A 144 -5.83 17.12 -3.59
N THR A 145 -5.20 16.13 -4.23
CA THR A 145 -5.21 14.75 -3.78
C THR A 145 -4.39 14.58 -2.51
N SER A 146 -4.82 13.64 -1.65
CA SER A 146 -4.05 13.17 -0.49
C SER A 146 -2.90 12.24 -0.89
N LEU A 147 -2.96 11.65 -2.10
CA LEU A 147 -1.89 10.84 -2.64
C LEU A 147 -0.66 11.69 -2.94
N ASP A 148 0.52 11.14 -2.66
CA ASP A 148 1.78 11.77 -3.01
C ASP A 148 1.88 11.97 -4.53
N GLN A 149 2.12 13.20 -4.96
CA GLN A 149 2.16 13.53 -6.39
C GLN A 149 3.36 12.89 -7.10
N GLU A 150 4.49 12.72 -6.41
CA GLU A 150 5.65 12.03 -6.96
C GLU A 150 5.39 10.53 -7.03
N PHE A 151 4.62 9.97 -6.09
CA PHE A 151 4.11 8.60 -6.23
C PHE A 151 3.21 8.47 -7.47
N LEU A 152 2.28 9.40 -7.71
CA LEU A 152 1.43 9.36 -8.90
C LEU A 152 2.22 9.47 -10.20
N ARG A 153 3.23 10.34 -10.25
CA ARG A 153 4.15 10.44 -11.40
C ARG A 153 4.92 9.14 -11.62
N TYR A 154 5.42 8.53 -10.55
CA TYR A 154 6.07 7.23 -10.60
C TYR A 154 5.13 6.13 -11.09
N GLN A 155 3.91 6.08 -10.55
CA GLN A 155 2.90 5.08 -10.85
C GLN A 155 2.44 5.12 -12.31
N LEU A 156 2.34 6.33 -12.86
CA LEU A 156 1.85 6.65 -14.20
C LEU A 156 2.99 6.92 -15.20
N ASP A 157 4.19 6.40 -14.93
CA ASP A 157 5.30 6.39 -15.88
C ASP A 157 5.49 4.96 -16.42
N PRO A 158 5.38 4.73 -17.74
CA PRO A 158 5.51 3.40 -18.33
C PRO A 158 6.90 2.79 -18.13
N GLY A 159 7.90 3.61 -17.80
CA GLY A 159 9.25 3.19 -17.45
C GLY A 159 9.38 2.61 -16.04
N PHE A 160 8.34 2.67 -15.22
CA PHE A 160 8.27 2.05 -13.89
C PHE A 160 7.10 1.05 -13.75
N SER A 161 6.15 1.05 -14.68
CA SER A 161 4.82 0.43 -14.52
C SER A 161 4.76 -1.10 -14.52
N PHE A 162 5.84 -1.80 -14.86
CA PHE A 162 5.82 -3.26 -15.06
C PHE A 162 5.64 -4.08 -13.77
N ASN A 163 5.81 -3.46 -12.59
CA ASN A 163 5.63 -4.10 -11.29
C ASN A 163 4.41 -3.59 -10.51
N HIS A 164 3.63 -2.69 -11.09
CA HIS A 164 2.52 -2.05 -10.43
C HIS A 164 1.29 -2.96 -10.41
N ARG A 165 0.56 -2.93 -9.29
CA ARG A 165 -0.68 -3.70 -9.12
C ARG A 165 -1.92 -2.84 -9.35
N THR A 166 -1.84 -1.57 -8.97
CA THR A 166 -2.96 -0.63 -9.04
C THR A 166 -3.36 -0.37 -10.48
N ASN A 167 -4.66 -0.43 -10.75
CA ASN A 167 -5.26 -0.07 -12.03
C ASN A 167 -6.09 1.21 -11.87
N PHE A 168 -5.93 2.19 -12.77
CA PHE A 168 -6.55 3.52 -12.71
C PHE A 168 -7.54 3.75 -13.86
#